data_AF-A0A7X7SCQ3-F1
#
_entry.id   AF-A0A7X7SCQ3-F1
#
_cell.length_a   1.000
_cell.length_b   1.000
_cell.length_c   1.000
_cell.angle_alpha   90.00
_cell.angle_beta   90.00
_cell.angle_gamma   90.00
#
_symmetry.space_group_name_H-M   'P 1'
#
loop_
_entity.id
_entity.type
_entity.pdbx_description
1 polymer ?
#
loop_
_entity_poly.entity_id
_entity_poly.type
_entity_poly.pdbx_seq_one_letter_code
_entity_poly.pdbx_strand_id
1 'polypeptide(L)'
;MFWKNVSIALMSILCTGTFASFIQTPIPPSFNKNFFQDTNADGKMDRIVFQFLGGITQEYIDGMIDSIVVVWIDSSSQRTSFTITPSSLKIDSSYNRLVYFDFPSPVPMQPYLTSLNDFSYGDYGSAILYQSNGDAIFISMKDQMAPVIQETFFKSYRG
;
A
#
# COMPACT_ATOMS: atom_id res chain seq x y z
N MET A 1 -7.07 0.57 70.12
CA MET A 1 -7.46 1.30 68.90
C MET A 1 -6.60 0.75 67.76
N PHE A 2 -7.25 0.03 66.84
CA PHE A 2 -6.86 -0.38 65.48
C PHE A 2 -5.46 -0.96 65.18
N TRP A 3 -5.46 -2.27 64.87
CA TRP A 3 -4.52 -2.95 63.97
C TRP A 3 -4.70 -2.47 62.50
N LYS A 4 -3.73 -2.82 61.63
CA LYS A 4 -3.66 -2.68 60.15
C LYS A 4 -3.06 -1.34 59.70
N ASN A 5 -1.91 -1.27 59.02
CA ASN A 5 -1.61 -1.87 57.72
C ASN A 5 -0.09 -1.95 57.51
N VAL A 6 0.49 -3.12 57.79
CA VAL A 6 1.59 -3.62 56.93
C VAL A 6 0.90 -4.14 55.67
N SER A 7 1.51 -3.94 54.49
CA SER A 7 1.12 -4.54 53.20
C SER A 7 0.12 -3.79 52.31
N ILE A 8 0.43 -2.59 51.79
CA ILE A 8 -0.13 -2.12 50.49
C ILE A 8 0.89 -1.27 49.69
N ALA A 9 2.18 -1.59 49.75
CA ALA A 9 3.20 -0.92 48.93
C ALA A 9 3.86 -1.87 47.90
N LEU A 10 3.29 -3.07 47.71
CA LEU A 10 3.94 -4.14 46.97
C LEU A 10 2.94 -4.90 46.07
N MET A 11 2.08 -4.20 45.33
CA MET A 11 1.11 -4.90 44.45
C MET A 11 0.52 -4.05 43.31
N SER A 12 1.27 -3.10 42.75
CA SER A 12 0.75 -2.31 41.61
C SER A 12 1.78 -1.97 40.52
N ILE A 13 3.00 -2.52 40.57
CA ILE A 13 4.02 -2.37 39.51
C ILE A 13 4.19 -3.70 38.73
N LEU A 14 3.09 -4.43 38.50
CA LEU A 14 3.13 -5.68 37.72
C LEU A 14 2.09 -5.74 36.60
N CYS A 15 1.61 -4.57 36.16
CA CYS A 15 0.84 -4.46 34.92
C CYS A 15 1.61 -3.68 33.85
N THR A 16 2.93 -3.84 33.77
CA THR A 16 3.59 -3.79 32.46
C THR A 16 3.21 -5.08 31.76
N GLY A 17 1.98 -5.12 31.25
CA GLY A 17 1.56 -6.15 30.32
C GLY A 17 2.51 -6.07 29.14
N THR A 18 3.52 -6.93 29.14
CA THR A 18 4.16 -7.36 27.91
C THR A 18 3.00 -7.91 27.10
N PHE A 19 2.49 -7.11 26.16
CA PHE A 19 1.77 -7.65 25.03
C PHE A 19 2.78 -8.60 24.39
N ALA A 20 2.72 -9.87 24.79
CA ALA A 20 3.31 -10.93 24.01
C ALA A 20 2.73 -10.68 22.63
N SER A 21 3.58 -10.27 21.68
CA SER A 21 3.22 -10.19 20.28
C SER A 21 2.57 -11.53 19.98
N PHE A 22 1.26 -11.56 19.84
CA PHE A 22 0.61 -12.71 19.23
C PHE A 22 1.38 -12.88 17.93
N ILE A 23 2.06 -14.02 17.76
CA ILE A 23 2.71 -14.36 16.50
C ILE A 23 1.55 -14.61 15.54
N GLN A 24 0.96 -13.52 15.07
CA GLN A 24 0.01 -13.53 13.99
C GLN A 24 0.88 -13.78 12.78
N THR A 25 0.69 -14.94 12.14
CA THR A 25 1.28 -15.18 10.82
C THR A 25 0.97 -13.97 9.95
N PRO A 26 1.99 -13.34 9.33
CA PRO A 26 1.76 -12.15 8.55
C PRO A 26 0.66 -12.40 7.53
N ILE A 27 -0.30 -11.47 7.44
CA ILE A 27 -1.37 -11.55 6.47
C ILE A 27 -0.74 -11.16 5.13
N PRO A 28 -0.67 -12.09 4.16
CA PRO A 28 -0.03 -11.76 2.90
C PRO A 28 -0.94 -10.84 2.07
N PRO A 29 -0.34 -9.97 1.24
CA PRO A 29 -1.04 -9.29 0.17
C PRO A 29 -1.56 -10.31 -0.85
N SER A 30 -2.59 -9.90 -1.60
CA SER A 30 -3.14 -10.65 -2.72
C SER A 30 -2.10 -10.79 -3.82
N PHE A 31 -2.09 -11.90 -4.53
CA PHE A 31 -1.21 -12.05 -5.70
C PHE A 31 -1.68 -11.27 -6.93
N ASN A 32 -2.94 -10.81 -6.96
CA ASN A 32 -3.52 -10.30 -8.21
C ASN A 32 -4.47 -9.10 -8.04
N LYS A 33 -4.57 -8.53 -6.83
CA LYS A 33 -5.44 -7.38 -6.51
C LYS A 33 -4.67 -6.24 -5.84
N ASN A 34 -3.52 -5.88 -6.42
CA ASN A 34 -2.77 -4.69 -6.02
C ASN A 34 -2.60 -3.81 -7.24
N PHE A 35 -2.73 -2.50 -7.06
CA PHE A 35 -2.94 -1.58 -8.18
C PHE A 35 -2.14 -0.30 -8.00
N PHE A 36 -1.63 0.21 -9.11
CA PHE A 36 -1.34 1.62 -9.29
C PHE A 36 -2.60 2.29 -9.86
N GLN A 37 -3.06 3.38 -9.23
CA GLN A 37 -4.33 4.01 -9.54
C GLN A 37 -4.16 5.49 -9.87
N ASP A 38 -4.91 5.91 -10.88
CA ASP A 38 -5.21 7.31 -11.19
C ASP A 38 -6.60 7.61 -10.64
N THR A 39 -6.67 8.44 -9.59
CA THR A 39 -7.92 8.72 -8.88
C THR A 39 -8.63 9.96 -9.41
N ASN A 40 -7.90 10.83 -10.11
CA ASN A 40 -8.40 12.11 -10.62
C ASN A 40 -8.57 12.12 -12.16
N ALA A 41 -8.20 11.02 -12.84
CA ALA A 41 -8.25 10.82 -14.27
C ALA A 41 -7.38 11.79 -15.10
N ASP A 42 -6.26 12.27 -14.53
CA ASP A 42 -5.30 13.15 -15.22
C ASP A 42 -4.21 12.38 -15.99
N GLY A 43 -4.28 11.05 -15.98
CA GLY A 43 -3.32 10.17 -16.62
C GLY A 43 -2.04 9.94 -15.82
N LYS A 44 -2.03 10.29 -14.52
CA LYS A 44 -0.89 10.07 -13.61
C LYS A 44 -1.31 9.22 -12.42
N MET A 45 -0.32 8.60 -11.79
CA MET A 45 -0.55 7.81 -10.58
C MET A 45 -0.70 8.72 -9.36
N ASP A 46 -1.82 8.56 -8.67
CA ASP A 46 -2.16 9.26 -7.44
C ASP A 46 -2.07 8.34 -6.22
N ARG A 47 -2.37 7.05 -6.42
CA ARG A 47 -2.59 6.11 -5.33
C ARG A 47 -2.00 4.74 -5.63
N ILE A 48 -1.48 4.11 -4.58
CA ILE A 48 -1.08 2.70 -4.59
C ILE A 48 -2.01 1.94 -3.67
N VAL A 49 -2.55 0.83 -4.16
CA VAL A 49 -3.50 -0.02 -3.45
C VAL A 49 -2.95 -1.42 -3.27
N PHE A 50 -3.00 -1.92 -2.04
CA PHE A 50 -2.67 -3.29 -1.66
C PHE A 50 -3.91 -3.94 -1.05
N GLN A 51 -4.35 -5.06 -1.65
CA GLN A 51 -5.42 -5.85 -1.05
C GLN A 51 -4.83 -7.04 -0.33
N PHE A 52 -5.08 -7.17 0.96
CA PHE A 52 -4.66 -8.30 1.79
C PHE A 52 -5.66 -9.45 1.76
N LEU A 53 -5.18 -10.67 2.03
CA LEU A 53 -6.05 -11.85 2.09
C LEU A 53 -6.95 -11.86 3.33
N GLY A 54 -6.54 -11.16 4.40
CA GLY A 54 -7.27 -10.97 5.65
C GLY A 54 -7.54 -9.49 5.96
N GLY A 55 -8.33 -9.24 7.01
CA GLY A 55 -8.58 -7.89 7.53
C GLY A 55 -7.33 -7.30 8.15
N ILE A 56 -7.05 -6.04 7.83
CA ILE A 56 -5.93 -5.27 8.36
C ILE A 56 -6.44 -4.29 9.41
N THR A 57 -5.67 -4.12 10.47
CA THR A 57 -5.87 -3.12 11.50
C THR A 57 -4.67 -2.18 11.55
N GLN A 58 -4.80 -1.04 12.25
CA GLN A 58 -3.69 -0.10 12.38
C GLN A 58 -2.53 -0.73 13.16
N GLU A 59 -2.84 -1.52 14.19
CA GLU A 59 -1.84 -2.24 15.00
C GLU A 59 -1.05 -3.25 14.15
N TYR A 60 -1.69 -3.86 13.15
CA TYR A 60 -0.99 -4.73 12.21
C TYR A 60 -0.02 -3.91 11.34
N ILE A 61 -0.45 -2.77 10.81
CA ILE A 61 0.42 -1.90 10.01
C ILE A 61 1.62 -1.45 10.84
N ASP A 62 1.39 -0.94 12.05
CA ASP A 62 2.43 -0.37 12.89
C ASP A 62 3.38 -1.42 13.48
N GLY A 63 2.91 -2.66 13.66
CA GLY A 63 3.66 -3.73 14.32
C GLY A 63 4.27 -4.80 13.40
N MET A 64 3.71 -5.00 12.20
CA MET A 64 4.14 -6.06 11.27
C MET A 64 4.76 -5.55 9.99
N ILE A 65 4.38 -4.36 9.51
CA ILE A 65 4.93 -3.78 8.29
C ILE A 65 6.09 -2.87 8.70
N ASP A 66 7.28 -3.14 8.18
CA ASP A 66 8.42 -2.23 8.32
C ASP A 66 8.37 -1.15 7.25
N SER A 67 8.25 -1.55 5.98
CA SER A 67 8.19 -0.64 4.85
C SER A 67 7.65 -1.34 3.60
N ILE A 68 7.18 -0.57 2.63
CA ILE A 68 6.85 -1.08 1.30
C ILE A 68 7.65 -0.31 0.27
N VAL A 69 8.49 -1.00 -0.48
CA VAL A 69 9.25 -0.41 -1.59
C VAL A 69 8.50 -0.70 -2.88
N VAL A 70 8.10 0.35 -3.56
CA VAL A 70 7.44 0.32 -4.87
C VAL A 70 8.42 0.78 -5.94
N VAL A 71 8.39 0.13 -7.10
CA VAL A 71 9.29 0.40 -8.23
C VAL A 71 8.45 0.49 -9.50
N TRP A 72 8.70 1.52 -10.31
CA TRP A 72 8.01 1.72 -11.59
C TRP A 72 8.92 2.42 -12.61
N ILE A 73 8.44 2.53 -13.85
CA ILE A 73 9.09 3.32 -14.90
C ILE A 73 8.50 4.74 -14.94
N ASP A 74 9.34 5.75 -14.76
CA ASP A 74 8.93 7.15 -14.75
C ASP A 74 8.80 7.75 -16.16
N SER A 75 8.38 9.03 -16.23
CA SER A 75 8.18 9.73 -17.52
C SER A 75 9.41 9.87 -18.41
N SER A 76 10.60 9.62 -17.87
CA SER A 76 11.86 9.62 -18.60
C SER A 76 12.32 8.20 -18.96
N SER A 77 11.43 7.21 -18.85
CA SER A 77 11.72 5.78 -19.03
C SER A 77 12.79 5.25 -18.08
N GLN A 78 12.98 5.88 -16.91
CA GLN A 78 13.91 5.44 -15.89
C GLN A 78 13.20 4.64 -14.82
N ARG A 79 13.89 3.64 -14.26
CA ARG A 79 13.39 2.88 -13.12
C ARG A 79 13.54 3.72 -11.86
N THR A 80 12.41 4.13 -11.29
CA THR A 80 12.33 4.91 -10.06
C THR A 80 11.73 4.05 -8.94
N SER A 81 12.17 4.27 -7.71
CA SER A 81 11.64 3.60 -6.52
C SER A 81 11.18 4.60 -5.46
N PHE A 82 10.23 4.17 -4.64
CA PHE A 82 9.76 4.93 -3.50
C PHE A 82 9.47 4.01 -2.32
N THR A 83 9.82 4.48 -1.12
CA THR A 83 9.61 3.75 0.12
C THR A 83 8.43 4.34 0.86
N ILE A 84 7.37 3.55 1.02
CA ILE A 84 6.18 3.86 1.79
C ILE A 84 6.42 3.41 3.23
N THR A 85 6.29 4.34 4.18
CA THR A 85 6.40 4.04 5.61
C THR A 85 5.04 3.60 6.17
N PRO A 86 5.01 2.79 7.24
CA PRO A 86 3.76 2.30 7.84
C PRO A 86 2.83 3.44 8.25
N SER A 87 3.39 4.53 8.79
CA SER A 87 2.67 5.73 9.21
C SER A 87 1.95 6.48 8.08
N SER A 88 2.29 6.20 6.82
CA SER A 88 1.68 6.83 5.64
C SER A 88 0.60 5.95 5.00
N LEU A 89 0.51 4.68 5.39
CA LEU A 89 -0.50 3.75 4.92
C LEU A 89 -1.85 4.07 5.58
N LYS A 90 -2.91 3.92 4.80
CA LYS A 90 -4.29 4.13 5.22
C LYS A 90 -5.08 2.88 4.95
N ILE A 91 -5.97 2.52 5.88
CA ILE A 91 -6.91 1.41 5.70
C ILE A 91 -8.20 1.99 5.11
N ASP A 92 -8.75 1.33 4.08
CA ASP A 92 -10.05 1.70 3.53
C ASP A 92 -11.16 1.51 4.57
N SER A 93 -11.97 2.54 4.77
CA SER A 93 -13.02 2.56 5.79
C SER A 93 -14.18 1.60 5.48
N SER A 94 -14.38 1.25 4.21
CA SER A 94 -15.46 0.38 3.75
C SER A 94 -15.00 -1.07 3.64
N TYR A 95 -13.71 -1.30 3.41
CA TYR A 95 -13.13 -2.61 3.21
C TYR A 95 -11.77 -2.74 3.87
N ASN A 96 -11.75 -3.18 5.12
CA ASN A 96 -10.54 -3.28 5.96
C ASN A 96 -9.43 -4.22 5.45
N ARG A 97 -9.62 -4.90 4.32
CA ARG A 97 -8.56 -5.67 3.65
C ARG A 97 -7.78 -4.83 2.65
N LEU A 98 -8.21 -3.61 2.37
CA LEU A 98 -7.59 -2.71 1.41
C LEU A 98 -6.80 -1.67 2.19
N VAL A 99 -5.50 -1.64 1.92
CA VAL A 99 -4.57 -0.63 2.42
C VAL A 99 -4.08 0.18 1.23
N TYR A 100 -4.00 1.48 1.37
CA TYR A 100 -3.57 2.36 0.30
C TYR A 100 -2.61 3.44 0.78
N PHE A 101 -1.87 3.98 -0.17
CA PHE A 101 -1.00 5.14 0.00
C PHE A 101 -1.36 6.17 -1.06
N ASP A 102 -1.57 7.42 -0.64
CA ASP A 102 -1.79 8.56 -1.53
C ASP A 102 -0.48 9.32 -1.70
N PHE A 103 -0.11 9.62 -2.93
CA PHE A 103 1.04 10.49 -3.18
C PHE A 103 0.72 11.94 -2.79
N PRO A 104 1.64 12.65 -2.11
CA PRO A 104 1.42 14.04 -1.68
C PRO A 104 1.44 15.05 -2.85
N SER A 105 1.91 14.64 -4.03
CA SER A 105 1.94 15.40 -5.28
C SER A 105 1.84 14.41 -6.44
N PRO A 106 1.29 14.77 -7.60
CA PRO A 106 1.28 13.90 -8.76
C PRO A 106 2.71 13.46 -9.08
N VAL A 107 2.95 12.15 -9.05
CA VAL A 107 4.26 11.59 -9.38
C VAL A 107 4.48 11.74 -10.89
N PRO A 108 5.67 12.16 -11.35
CA PRO A 108 6.01 12.14 -12.77
C PRO A 108 6.20 10.69 -13.25
N MET A 109 5.10 9.95 -13.36
CA MET A 109 5.05 8.66 -14.02
C MET A 109 5.01 8.83 -15.53
N GLN A 110 5.44 7.80 -16.26
CA GLN A 110 5.25 7.80 -17.70
C GLN A 110 3.76 7.84 -18.00
N PRO A 111 3.24 8.90 -18.65
CA PRO A 111 1.91 8.82 -19.21
C PRO A 111 1.92 7.69 -20.26
N TYR A 112 0.79 7.04 -20.48
CA TYR A 112 0.62 6.00 -21.53
C TYR A 112 1.21 4.61 -21.26
N LEU A 113 1.46 4.21 -20.00
CA LEU A 113 1.85 2.82 -19.70
C LEU A 113 0.77 1.77 -20.09
N THR A 114 -0.46 2.20 -20.36
CA THR A 114 -1.56 1.40 -20.95
C THR A 114 -1.70 1.52 -22.47
N SER A 115 -0.76 2.17 -23.18
CA SER A 115 -0.81 2.21 -24.64
C SER A 115 -0.86 0.78 -25.18
N LEU A 116 -1.99 0.41 -25.81
CA LEU A 116 -2.17 -0.87 -26.50
C LEU A 116 -1.09 -1.13 -27.58
N ASN A 117 -0.37 -0.08 -27.98
CA ASN A 117 0.63 -0.10 -29.03
C ASN A 117 2.08 -0.08 -28.50
N ASP A 118 2.29 0.01 -27.18
CA ASP A 118 3.63 0.14 -26.59
C ASP A 118 3.87 -0.93 -25.50
N PHE A 119 4.01 -2.18 -25.96
CA PHE A 119 4.34 -3.36 -25.14
C PHE A 119 5.81 -3.40 -24.67
N SER A 120 6.56 -2.31 -24.82
CA SER A 120 8.02 -2.27 -24.77
C SER A 120 8.62 -2.47 -23.36
N TYR A 121 7.83 -2.35 -22.28
CA TYR A 121 8.36 -2.29 -20.91
C TYR A 121 8.04 -3.47 -19.98
N GLY A 122 7.25 -4.46 -20.41
CA GLY A 122 6.93 -5.63 -19.57
C GLY A 122 6.07 -5.28 -18.34
N ASP A 123 6.40 -5.83 -17.17
CA ASP A 123 5.69 -5.53 -15.91
C ASP A 123 5.82 -4.03 -15.57
N TYR A 124 4.69 -3.31 -15.63
CA TYR A 124 4.51 -1.88 -15.35
C TYR A 124 5.23 -1.39 -14.08
N GLY A 125 5.31 -2.24 -13.07
CA GLY A 125 6.00 -1.96 -11.81
C GLY A 125 5.91 -3.15 -10.87
N SER A 126 6.61 -3.06 -9.75
CA SER A 126 6.60 -4.07 -8.70
C SER A 126 6.58 -3.44 -7.32
N ALA A 127 6.21 -4.22 -6.32
CA ALA A 127 6.35 -3.82 -4.94
C ALA A 127 6.94 -4.95 -4.09
N ILE A 128 7.64 -4.57 -3.03
CA ILE A 128 8.19 -5.49 -2.03
C ILE A 128 7.75 -4.96 -0.66
N LEU A 129 7.05 -5.81 0.09
CA LEU A 129 6.67 -5.52 1.47
C LEU A 129 7.70 -6.15 2.40
N TYR A 130 8.39 -5.29 3.15
CA TYR A 130 9.32 -5.67 4.20
C TYR A 130 8.56 -5.74 5.52
N GLN A 131 8.76 -6.83 6.24
CA GLN A 131 8.13 -7.09 7.52
C GLN A 131 9.08 -6.76 8.67
N SER A 132 8.54 -6.41 9.82
CA SER A 132 9.33 -6.05 11.01
C SER A 132 10.18 -7.22 11.55
N ASN A 133 9.88 -8.45 11.14
CA ASN A 133 10.68 -9.65 11.45
C ASN A 133 11.87 -9.86 10.48
N GLY A 134 12.03 -9.01 9.45
CA GLY A 134 13.08 -9.10 8.43
C GLY A 134 12.69 -9.87 7.16
N ASP A 135 11.49 -10.46 7.10
CA ASP A 135 11.01 -11.15 5.89
C ASP A 135 10.59 -10.14 4.81
N ALA A 136 10.65 -10.58 3.55
CA ALA A 136 10.24 -9.79 2.40
C ALA A 136 9.24 -10.57 1.53
N ILE A 137 8.14 -9.91 1.16
CA ILE A 137 7.12 -10.45 0.27
C ILE A 137 7.09 -9.66 -1.03
N PHE A 138 7.33 -10.35 -2.14
CA PHE A 138 7.11 -9.77 -3.46
C PHE A 138 5.62 -9.63 -3.76
N ILE A 139 5.24 -8.44 -4.21
CA ILE A 139 3.87 -8.08 -4.55
C ILE A 139 3.81 -7.78 -6.04
N SER A 140 2.99 -8.55 -6.76
CA SER A 140 2.65 -8.24 -8.14
C SER A 140 1.67 -7.07 -8.17
N MET A 141 2.05 -6.03 -8.91
CA MET A 141 1.27 -4.83 -9.10
C MET A 141 0.61 -4.84 -10.47
N LYS A 142 -0.63 -4.36 -10.54
CA LYS A 142 -1.39 -4.19 -11.76
C LYS A 142 -1.65 -2.73 -12.05
N ASP A 143 -1.92 -2.46 -13.32
CA ASP A 143 -2.36 -1.16 -13.76
C ASP A 143 -3.88 -0.99 -13.58
N GLN A 144 -4.28 0.11 -12.96
CA GLN A 144 -5.66 0.58 -12.89
C GLN A 144 -5.70 2.11 -13.15
N MET A 145 -4.80 2.61 -13.99
CA MET A 145 -4.85 3.96 -14.53
C MET A 145 -5.93 4.07 -15.62
N ALA A 146 -6.52 5.25 -15.76
CA ALA A 146 -7.42 5.52 -16.86
C ALA A 146 -6.65 5.44 -18.21
N PRO A 147 -7.24 4.90 -19.28
CA PRO A 147 -6.61 4.93 -20.60
C PRO A 147 -6.52 6.39 -21.07
N VAL A 148 -5.36 6.78 -21.59
CA VAL A 148 -5.21 8.13 -22.15
C VAL A 148 -5.77 8.15 -23.57
N ILE A 149 -6.77 9.01 -23.80
CA ILE A 149 -7.38 9.20 -25.12
C ILE A 149 -6.47 10.15 -25.93
N GLN A 150 -5.73 9.62 -26.89
CA GLN A 150 -4.82 10.42 -27.72
C GLN A 150 -5.55 11.20 -28.82
N GLU A 151 -6.56 10.61 -29.45
CA GLU A 151 -7.35 11.26 -30.50
C GLU A 151 -8.82 10.85 -30.37
N THR A 152 -9.71 11.82 -30.58
CA THR A 152 -11.13 11.55 -30.82
C THR A 152 -11.50 12.17 -32.16
N PHE A 153 -12.11 11.40 -33.05
CA PHE A 153 -12.69 11.94 -34.27
C PHE A 153 -14.15 11.54 -34.36
N PHE A 154 -15.00 12.52 -34.70
CA PHE A 154 -16.38 12.23 -35.08
C PHE A 154 -16.40 11.90 -36.56
N LYS A 155 -16.72 10.64 -36.89
CA LYS A 155 -17.04 10.27 -38.27
C LYS A 155 -18.47 10.74 -38.58
N SER A 156 -18.63 11.93 -39.14
CA SER A 156 -19.92 12.35 -39.67
C SER A 156 -20.16 11.62 -41.00
N TYR A 157 -21.09 10.67 -41.03
CA TYR A 157 -21.67 10.21 -42.29
C TYR A 157 -22.57 11.33 -42.82
N ARG A 158 -22.04 12.17 -43.70
CA ARG A 158 -22.87 12.87 -44.68
C ARG A 158 -22.88 11.98 -45.93
N GLY A 159 -24.06 11.40 -46.18
CA GLY A 159 -24.35 10.70 -47.43
C GLY A 159 -24.49 11.65 -48.61
#